data_AF-A0A936H0P7-F1
#
_entry.id   AF-A0A936H0P7-F1
#
_cell.length_a   1.000
_cell.length_b   1.000
_cell.length_c   1.000
_cell.angle_alpha   90.00
_cell.angle_beta   90.00
_cell.angle_gamma   90.00
#
_symmetry.space_group_name_H-M   'P 1'
#
loop_
_entity.id
_entity.type
_entity.pdbx_description
1 polymer ?
#
loop_
_entity_poly.entity_id
_entity_poly.type
_entity_poly.pdbx_seq_one_letter_code
_entity_poly.pdbx_strand_id
1 'polypeptide(L)'
;MRTKNITAKGLINLIPAEFLEQLAQEHQVDYQVKKLYGERIFKLLIYGLLSGKELSLRILETLIDRPYFKHFATVPQDFETDHSSLAERLGHIKVSYFRLSSTG
;
A
#
# COMPACT_ATOMS: atom_id res chain seq x y z
N MET A 1 -28.38 -10.05 7.80
CA MET A 1 -27.27 -9.08 7.93
C MET A 1 -27.50 -7.95 6.93
N ARG A 2 -27.53 -6.68 7.36
CA ARG A 2 -27.46 -5.55 6.42
C ARG A 2 -26.01 -5.39 5.99
N THR A 3 -25.70 -5.66 4.73
CA THR A 3 -24.40 -5.34 4.14
C THR A 3 -24.30 -3.82 4.03
N LYS A 4 -23.44 -3.20 4.87
CA LYS A 4 -23.05 -1.80 4.68
C LYS A 4 -22.13 -1.74 3.46
N ASN A 5 -22.53 -0.99 2.43
CA ASN A 5 -21.62 -0.66 1.34
C ASN A 5 -20.55 0.30 1.88
N ILE A 6 -19.31 -0.17 1.96
CA ILE A 6 -18.14 0.64 2.33
C ILE A 6 -17.38 0.98 1.06
N THR A 7 -16.94 2.24 0.93
CA THR A 7 -16.08 2.64 -0.18
C THR A 7 -14.68 2.07 0.02
N ALA A 8 -13.89 1.89 -1.05
CA ALA A 8 -12.51 1.45 -0.94
C ALA A 8 -11.69 2.35 0.00
N LYS A 9 -11.87 3.67 -0.10
CA LYS A 9 -11.30 4.66 0.82
C LYS A 9 -11.76 4.42 2.26
N GLY A 10 -13.05 4.16 2.47
CA GLY A 10 -13.61 3.86 3.78
C GLY A 10 -12.99 2.60 4.40
N LEU A 11 -12.80 1.55 3.60
CA LEU A 11 -12.19 0.29 4.05
C LEU A 11 -10.74 0.49 4.46
N ILE A 12 -9.94 1.19 3.65
CA ILE A 12 -8.52 1.37 3.96
C ILE A 12 -8.33 2.32 5.16
N ASN A 13 -9.19 3.31 5.32
CA ASN A 13 -9.16 4.20 6.49
C ASN A 13 -9.52 3.51 7.82
N LEU A 14 -10.01 2.26 7.80
CA LEU A 14 -10.17 1.47 9.03
C LEU A 14 -8.83 1.00 9.60
N ILE A 15 -7.77 1.03 8.80
CA ILE A 15 -6.43 0.65 9.22
C ILE A 15 -5.71 1.92 9.72
N PRO A 16 -5.37 2.02 11.01
CA PRO A 16 -4.65 3.19 11.53
C PRO A 16 -3.29 3.33 10.84
N ALA A 17 -2.93 4.54 10.42
CA ALA A 17 -1.64 4.80 9.78
C ALA A 17 -0.46 4.45 10.70
N GLU A 18 -0.60 4.77 11.98
CA GLU A 18 0.36 4.46 13.05
C GLU A 18 0.57 2.94 13.24
N PHE A 19 -0.45 2.11 12.99
CA PHE A 19 -0.28 0.66 13.00
C PHE A 19 0.58 0.17 11.82
N LEU A 20 0.37 0.72 10.62
CA LEU A 20 1.20 0.40 9.46
C LEU A 20 2.65 0.88 9.65
N GLU A 21 2.84 2.03 10.29
CA GLU A 21 4.17 2.54 10.64
C GLU A 21 4.88 1.62 11.65
N GLN A 22 4.18 1.17 12.69
CA GLN A 22 4.71 0.21 13.66
C GLN A 22 5.14 -1.10 12.99
N LEU A 23 4.29 -1.68 12.13
CA LEU A 23 4.62 -2.88 11.37
C LEU A 23 5.82 -2.65 10.45
N ALA A 24 5.93 -1.47 9.84
CA ALA A 24 7.03 -1.16 8.94
C ALA A 24 8.36 -1.06 9.71
N GLN A 25 8.34 -0.52 10.92
CA GLN A 25 9.50 -0.48 11.82
C GLN A 25 9.86 -1.87 12.33
N GLU A 26 8.90 -2.63 12.85
CA GLU A 26 9.09 -3.98 13.41
C GLU A 26 9.71 -4.93 12.37
N HIS A 27 9.20 -4.87 11.13
CA HIS A 27 9.68 -5.72 10.06
C HIS A 27 10.83 -5.10 9.26
N GLN A 28 11.33 -3.92 9.66
CA GLN A 28 12.40 -3.18 8.97
C GLN A 28 12.12 -2.98 7.49
N VAL A 29 10.85 -2.78 7.14
CA VAL A 29 10.44 -2.57 5.75
C VAL A 29 11.01 -1.26 5.25
N ASP A 30 11.03 -0.19 6.05
CA ASP A 30 11.44 1.15 5.59
C ASP A 30 12.90 1.52 5.83
N TYR A 31 13.71 0.59 6.36
CA TYR A 31 15.09 0.84 6.83
C TYR A 31 16.06 1.42 5.76
N GLN A 32 15.78 1.26 4.47
CA GLN A 32 16.62 1.77 3.37
C GLN A 32 15.86 2.60 2.34
N VAL A 33 14.61 2.99 2.62
CA VAL A 33 13.72 3.49 1.58
C VAL A 33 13.46 4.97 1.73
N LYS A 34 13.74 5.72 0.65
CA LYS A 34 13.62 7.19 0.66
C LYS A 34 12.24 7.70 0.25
N LYS A 35 11.47 6.90 -0.51
CA LYS A 35 10.21 7.37 -1.12
C LYS A 35 9.06 6.35 -1.18
N LEU A 36 9.33 5.04 -1.27
CA LEU A 36 8.32 4.00 -1.45
C LEU A 36 8.08 3.18 -0.16
N TYR A 37 7.59 3.88 0.87
CA TYR A 37 7.32 3.33 2.20
C TYR A 37 6.36 2.13 2.17
N GLY A 38 6.51 1.20 3.12
CA GLY A 38 5.69 0.01 3.24
C GLY A 38 4.19 0.33 3.31
N GLU A 39 3.83 1.42 3.99
CA GLU A 39 2.47 1.93 4.06
C GLU A 39 1.88 2.23 2.66
N ARG A 40 2.66 2.88 1.79
CA ARG A 40 2.24 3.24 0.43
C ARG A 40 2.05 2.00 -0.44
N ILE A 41 2.96 1.03 -0.33
CA ILE A 41 2.83 -0.27 -0.99
C ILE A 41 1.57 -1.00 -0.52
N PHE A 42 1.32 -1.03 0.79
CA PHE A 42 0.12 -1.65 1.35
C PHE A 42 -1.15 -1.01 0.79
N LYS A 43 -1.24 0.33 0.83
CA LYS A 43 -2.36 1.09 0.26
C LYS A 43 -2.54 0.81 -1.23
N LEU A 44 -1.45 0.70 -1.99
CA LEU A 44 -1.48 0.39 -3.42
C LEU A 44 -2.05 -1.00 -3.71
N LEU A 45 -1.62 -2.01 -2.95
CA LEU A 45 -2.10 -3.38 -3.07
C LEU A 45 -3.60 -3.47 -2.76
N ILE A 46 -4.06 -2.88 -1.64
CA ILE A 46 -5.49 -2.89 -1.30
C ILE A 46 -6.30 -2.14 -2.35
N TYR A 47 -5.83 -0.97 -2.81
CA TYR A 47 -6.51 -0.21 -3.85
C TYR A 47 -6.65 -1.00 -5.16
N GLY A 48 -5.58 -1.69 -5.57
CA GLY A 48 -5.61 -2.54 -6.77
C GLY A 48 -6.51 -3.76 -6.62
N LEU A 49 -6.47 -4.46 -5.48
CA LEU A 49 -7.35 -5.61 -5.20
C LEU A 49 -8.83 -5.22 -5.22
N LEU A 50 -9.17 -4.06 -4.65
CA LEU A 50 -10.54 -3.55 -4.63
C LEU A 50 -11.04 -3.08 -6.00
N SER A 51 -10.12 -2.83 -6.94
CA SER A 51 -10.47 -2.42 -8.31
C SER A 51 -10.97 -3.59 -9.18
N GLY A 52 -10.99 -4.82 -8.65
CA GLY A 52 -11.68 -5.97 -9.26
C GLY A 52 -11.02 -6.55 -10.52
N LYS A 53 -9.81 -6.10 -10.87
CA LYS A 53 -9.00 -6.65 -11.97
C LYS A 53 -7.83 -7.44 -11.39
N GLU A 54 -7.30 -8.40 -12.16
CA GLU A 54 -6.05 -9.08 -11.83
C GLU A 54 -4.98 -8.06 -11.40
N LEU A 55 -4.27 -8.34 -10.31
CA LEU A 55 -3.24 -7.45 -9.81
C LEU A 55 -1.91 -7.82 -10.47
N SER A 56 -1.45 -6.98 -11.40
CA SER A 56 -0.12 -7.12 -12.00
C SER A 56 0.75 -5.92 -11.65
N LEU A 57 2.07 -6.08 -11.75
CA LEU A 57 3.04 -5.01 -11.51
C LEU A 57 2.75 -3.76 -12.38
N ARG A 58 2.42 -3.98 -13.65
CA ARG A 58 2.01 -2.93 -14.60
C ARG A 58 0.74 -2.18 -14.19
N ILE A 59 -0.20 -2.88 -13.55
CA ILE A 59 -1.40 -2.24 -12.99
C ILE A 59 -1.02 -1.41 -11.78
N LEU A 60 -0.18 -1.92 -10.88
CA LEU A 60 0.30 -1.18 -9.71
C LEU A 60 1.05 0.10 -10.11
N GLU A 61 1.90 0.06 -11.14
CA GLU A 61 2.53 1.25 -11.73
C GLU A 61 1.50 2.26 -12.23
N THR A 62 0.54 1.79 -13.02
CA THR A 62 -0.51 2.68 -13.54
C THR A 62 -1.31 3.32 -12.41
N LEU A 63 -1.50 2.60 -11.30
CA LEU A 63 -2.27 3.05 -10.14
C LEU A 63 -1.50 4.07 -9.30
N ILE A 64 -0.21 3.85 -9.05
CA ILE A 64 0.59 4.76 -8.21
C ILE A 64 0.74 6.15 -8.84
N ASP A 65 0.71 6.23 -10.16
CA ASP A 65 0.75 7.49 -10.90
C ASP A 65 -0.60 8.22 -10.96
N ARG A 66 -1.71 7.57 -10.57
CA ARG A 66 -3.02 8.23 -10.59
C ARG A 66 -3.09 9.34 -9.55
N PRO A 67 -3.56 10.56 -9.92
CA PRO A 67 -3.75 11.66 -8.98
C PRO A 67 -4.63 11.26 -7.79
N TYR A 68 -5.64 10.43 -8.02
CA TYR A 68 -6.53 9.92 -6.97
C TYR A 68 -5.77 9.06 -5.95
N PHE A 69 -4.90 8.15 -6.41
CA PHE A 69 -4.09 7.33 -5.52
C PHE A 69 -3.07 8.19 -4.76
N LYS A 70 -2.39 9.12 -5.44
CA LYS A 70 -1.44 10.04 -4.80
C LYS A 70 -2.08 10.86 -3.69
N HIS A 71 -3.27 11.41 -3.95
CA HIS A 71 -4.05 12.11 -2.93
C HIS A 71 -4.46 11.18 -1.78
N PHE A 72 -4.94 9.98 -2.10
CA PHE A 72 -5.39 8.99 -1.14
C PHE A 72 -4.26 8.47 -0.22
N ALA A 73 -3.07 8.21 -0.77
CA ALA A 73 -1.92 7.69 -0.04
C ALA A 73 -1.02 8.81 0.52
N THR A 74 -1.45 10.07 0.44
CA THR A 74 -0.69 11.25 0.90
C THR A 74 0.72 11.28 0.30
N VAL A 75 0.80 11.00 -1.00
CA VAL A 75 2.02 11.01 -1.79
C VAL A 75 2.08 12.33 -2.57
N PRO A 76 3.26 12.99 -2.67
CA PRO A 76 3.42 14.19 -3.50
C PRO A 76 2.95 13.96 -4.94
N GLN A 77 2.37 14.99 -5.59
CA GLN A 77 1.85 14.84 -6.96
C GLN A 77 2.95 14.62 -8.00
N ASP A 78 4.12 15.20 -7.75
CA ASP A 78 5.38 15.05 -8.49
C ASP A 78 6.14 13.77 -8.13
N PHE A 79 5.59 12.92 -7.25
CA PHE A 79 6.16 11.62 -6.99
C PHE A 79 6.05 10.75 -8.24
N GLU A 80 7.19 10.27 -8.70
CA GLU A 80 7.32 9.27 -9.75
C GLU A 80 8.07 8.08 -9.18
N THR A 81 7.65 6.89 -9.60
CA THR A 81 8.38 5.65 -9.36
C THR A 81 8.50 4.91 -10.67
N ASP A 82 9.69 4.38 -10.96
CA ASP A 82 9.86 3.50 -12.11
C ASP A 82 9.44 2.06 -11.78
N HIS A 83 9.20 1.29 -12.84
CA HIS A 83 8.83 -0.13 -12.79
C HIS A 83 9.81 -0.94 -11.95
N SER A 84 11.11 -0.70 -12.15
CA SER A 84 12.18 -1.43 -11.48
C SER A 84 12.17 -1.21 -9.97
N SER A 85 11.96 0.03 -9.53
CA SER A 85 11.87 0.42 -8.12
C SER A 85 10.65 -0.20 -7.44
N LEU A 86 9.50 -0.24 -8.12
CA LEU A 86 8.30 -0.89 -7.59
C LEU A 86 8.47 -2.41 -7.51
N ALA A 87 9.03 -3.03 -8.55
CA ALA A 87 9.33 -4.46 -8.60
C ALA A 87 10.29 -4.88 -7.50
N GLU A 88 11.42 -4.17 -7.38
CA GLU A 88 12.43 -4.39 -6.35
C GLU A 88 11.81 -4.24 -4.96
N ARG A 89 11.00 -3.21 -4.76
CA ARG A 89 10.34 -2.99 -3.48
C ARG A 89 9.40 -4.13 -3.11
N LEU A 90 8.59 -4.60 -4.05
CA LEU A 90 7.69 -5.75 -3.85
C LEU A 90 8.45 -7.06 -3.65
N GLY A 91 9.63 -7.21 -4.25
CA GLY A 91 10.49 -8.37 -4.06
C GLY A 91 11.19 -8.41 -2.70
N HIS A 92 11.49 -7.23 -2.12
CA HIS A 92 12.23 -7.12 -0.85
C HIS A 92 11.35 -6.87 0.38
N ILE A 93 10.08 -6.48 0.20
CA ILE A 93 9.18 -6.28 1.35
C ILE A 93 8.98 -7.62 2.07
N LYS A 94 9.28 -7.64 3.38
CA LYS A 94 9.10 -8.87 4.17
C LYS A 94 7.63 -9.21 4.26
N VAL A 95 7.25 -10.41 3.81
CA VAL A 95 5.84 -10.88 3.84
C VAL A 95 5.21 -10.80 5.23
N SER A 96 6.03 -10.88 6.29
CA SER A 96 5.58 -10.68 7.68
C SER A 96 4.88 -9.35 7.91
N TYR A 97 5.25 -8.30 7.17
CA TYR A 97 4.61 -6.99 7.22
C TYR A 97 3.11 -7.01 6.90
N PHE A 98 2.67 -7.96 6.06
CA PHE A 98 1.26 -8.09 5.69
C PHE A 98 0.49 -9.04 6.60
N ARG A 99 1.16 -9.70 7.56
CA ARG A 99 0.46 -10.58 8.50
C ARG A 99 -0.29 -9.73 9.50
N LEU A 100 -1.51 -10.18 9.81
CA LEU A 100 -2.18 -9.73 11.03
C LEU A 100 -1.24 -10.06 12.19
N SER A 101 -0.92 -9.06 13.01
CA SER A 101 -0.24 -9.31 14.28
C SER A 101 -1.18 -10.21 15.09
N SER A 102 -0.87 -11.52 15.13
CA SER A 102 -1.58 -12.48 15.96
C SER A 102 -1.28 -12.14 17.42
N THR A 103 -1.98 -11.15 17.95
CA THR A 103 -1.99 -10.81 19.36
C THR A 103 -3.39 -11.11 19.85
N GLY A 104 -3.49 -12.08 20.76
CA GLY A 104 -4.74 -12.51 21.39
C GLY A 104 -5.33 -11.47 22.31
#